data_AF-A0A7J8R7E0-F1
#
_entry.id   AF-A0A7J8R7E0-F1
#
_cell.length_a   1.000
_cell.length_b   1.000
_cell.length_c   1.000
_cell.angle_alpha   90.00
_cell.angle_beta   90.00
_cell.angle_gamma   90.00
#
_symmetry.space_group_name_H-M   'P 1'
#
loop_
_entity.id
_entity.type
_entity.pdbx_description
1 polymer ?
#
loop_
_entity_poly.entity_id
_entity_poly.type
_entity_poly.pdbx_seq_one_letter_code
_entity_poly.pdbx_strand_id
1 'polypeptide(L)'
;TWDWVRIDCGSDTSYKDSNGDTWDSDDDYIKTGDNKQVASTSSSDIEQLNTLRVFSEQNKNCYTIPTPTSTRYFMRAMFWYGNYDGHSKPPTFDLEFDGNKWATVVTNTTSFTYYEMIYATKGDSISICLARTRDQEFPFISRLESLPLPDDMYPQMRRDMAWFISYRYNYGADDRILGYPDDQYNRIWEPQIPPGLDSLTANFTSLDETSVNVPPDSAIIKAVEASAMDTINLSFGFDNVSHLDHVEMYFTEPFLETSETRSFNVTVNRSFVNTTIPEYQICTSVWANLQSVGTLDIQLVPTEDSTLAPIISAIEVYTVSQPLVIATTSQNDLDGLEEFIDTFDQLKGWSGDPCLPNDTIWQWLNCSTNQPPRVTSIYLSGFGLQGYLPKFSQMDALEVM
;
A
#
# COMPACT_ATOMS: atom_id res chain seq x y z
N THR A 1 2.94 23.44 -2.97
CA THR A 1 1.84 22.67 -3.55
C THR A 1 2.15 21.23 -3.28
N TRP A 2 1.20 20.51 -2.69
CA TRP A 2 1.35 19.09 -2.36
C TRP A 2 0.84 18.36 -3.60
N ASP A 3 1.73 18.02 -4.53
CA ASP A 3 1.28 17.52 -5.84
C ASP A 3 0.99 16.02 -5.71
N TRP A 4 -0.23 15.73 -5.26
CA TRP A 4 -0.80 14.39 -5.24
C TRP A 4 -0.91 13.88 -6.69
N VAL A 5 -0.25 12.75 -6.97
CA VAL A 5 -0.34 12.03 -8.25
C VAL A 5 -1.49 11.03 -8.19
N ARG A 6 -2.41 11.11 -9.15
CA ARG A 6 -3.58 10.22 -9.30
C ARG A 6 -3.63 9.70 -10.72
N ILE A 7 -3.46 8.39 -10.89
CA ILE A 7 -3.34 7.76 -12.20
C ILE A 7 -4.50 6.79 -12.38
N ASP A 8 -5.27 6.99 -13.45
CA ASP A 8 -6.26 6.05 -13.96
C ASP A 8 -5.58 5.17 -15.01
N CYS A 9 -5.18 3.97 -14.59
CA CYS A 9 -4.37 3.09 -15.42
C CYS A 9 -5.24 2.48 -16.53
N GLY A 10 -4.81 2.60 -17.78
CA GLY A 10 -5.58 2.17 -18.93
C GLY A 10 -6.58 3.20 -19.47
N SER A 11 -6.66 4.40 -18.87
CA SER A 11 -7.38 5.52 -19.47
C SER A 11 -6.61 6.11 -20.65
N ASP A 12 -7.30 6.41 -21.75
CA ASP A 12 -6.70 7.02 -22.94
C ASP A 12 -6.45 8.53 -22.79
N THR A 13 -7.06 9.17 -21.79
CA THR A 13 -6.95 10.63 -21.58
C THR A 13 -7.03 11.01 -20.11
N SER A 14 -6.27 12.03 -19.69
CA SER A 14 -6.47 12.68 -18.39
C SER A 14 -7.81 13.43 -18.33
N TYR A 15 -8.44 13.43 -17.16
CA TYR A 15 -9.75 14.07 -16.94
C TYR A 15 -9.91 14.61 -15.52
N LYS A 16 -11.03 15.27 -15.27
CA LYS A 16 -11.47 15.64 -13.92
C LYS A 16 -12.69 14.83 -13.56
N ASP A 17 -12.69 14.24 -12.37
CA ASP A 17 -13.84 13.49 -11.87
C ASP A 17 -14.95 14.43 -11.38
N SER A 18 -16.01 13.84 -10.81
CA SER A 18 -17.16 14.56 -10.26
C SER A 18 -16.82 15.46 -9.06
N ASN A 19 -15.73 15.18 -8.35
CA ASN A 19 -15.20 15.99 -7.24
C ASN A 19 -14.29 17.13 -7.75
N GLY A 20 -13.96 17.13 -9.05
CA GLY A 20 -13.07 18.10 -9.68
C GLY A 20 -11.59 17.76 -9.55
N ASP A 21 -11.27 16.57 -9.04
CA ASP A 21 -9.91 16.06 -8.92
C ASP A 21 -9.39 15.64 -10.28
N THR A 22 -8.13 16.01 -10.56
CA THR A 22 -7.47 15.61 -11.81
C THR A 22 -6.98 14.17 -11.68
N TRP A 23 -7.33 13.36 -12.68
CA TRP A 23 -6.85 12.01 -12.92
C TRP A 23 -6.03 11.99 -14.20
N ASP A 24 -4.80 11.53 -14.11
CA ASP A 24 -3.90 11.41 -15.25
C ASP A 24 -4.06 10.06 -15.94
N SER A 25 -3.97 10.06 -17.28
CA SER A 25 -3.64 8.83 -18.00
C SER A 25 -2.24 8.37 -17.62
N ASP A 26 -1.98 7.07 -17.68
CA ASP A 26 -0.70 6.48 -17.28
C ASP A 26 0.45 6.66 -18.28
N ASP A 27 0.19 7.21 -19.47
CA ASP A 27 1.17 7.33 -20.56
C ASP A 27 2.46 8.07 -20.17
N ASP A 28 2.42 9.03 -19.25
CA ASP A 28 3.62 9.75 -18.78
C ASP A 28 4.44 8.97 -17.74
N TYR A 29 3.84 7.94 -17.13
CA TYR A 29 4.43 7.18 -16.03
C TYR A 29 4.94 5.80 -16.45
N ILE A 30 4.39 5.24 -17.54
CA ILE A 30 4.79 3.95 -18.12
C ILE A 30 4.61 3.94 -19.64
N LYS A 31 5.44 3.17 -20.36
CA LYS A 31 5.43 3.11 -21.84
C LYS A 31 5.02 1.76 -22.42
N THR A 32 4.76 0.76 -21.59
CA THR A 32 4.43 -0.62 -22.00
C THR A 32 3.00 -0.98 -21.61
N GLY A 33 2.54 -2.14 -22.09
CA GLY A 33 1.22 -2.67 -21.77
C GLY A 33 0.10 -2.10 -22.63
N ASP A 34 -1.06 -2.77 -22.53
CA ASP A 34 -2.25 -2.46 -23.31
C ASP A 34 -3.37 -1.96 -22.42
N ASN A 35 -4.05 -0.90 -22.86
CA ASN A 35 -5.27 -0.40 -22.21
C ASN A 35 -6.44 -1.36 -22.47
N LYS A 36 -7.23 -1.63 -21.43
CA LYS A 36 -8.45 -2.45 -21.49
C LYS A 36 -9.57 -1.76 -20.75
N GLN A 37 -10.76 -1.88 -21.34
CA GLN A 37 -12.01 -1.46 -20.72
C GLN A 37 -12.56 -2.63 -19.90
N VAL A 38 -13.05 -2.29 -18.72
CA VAL A 38 -13.76 -3.19 -17.83
C VAL A 38 -15.24 -2.81 -17.87
N ALA A 39 -16.12 -3.80 -17.94
CA ALA A 39 -17.54 -3.52 -17.91
C ALA A 39 -17.88 -2.82 -16.58
N SER A 40 -18.48 -1.63 -16.68
CA SER A 40 -19.03 -0.94 -15.51
C SER A 40 -20.12 -1.82 -14.90
N THR A 41 -19.81 -2.44 -13.78
CA THR A 41 -20.76 -3.20 -12.97
C THR A 41 -21.16 -2.35 -11.78
N SER A 42 -22.37 -2.54 -11.25
CA SER A 42 -22.88 -1.84 -10.07
C SER A 42 -22.06 -2.05 -8.78
N SER A 43 -20.95 -2.79 -8.85
CA SER A 43 -20.04 -3.07 -7.74
C SER A 43 -18.83 -2.13 -7.69
N SER A 44 -18.57 -1.32 -8.72
CA SER A 44 -17.50 -0.32 -8.71
C SER A 44 -18.07 1.08 -8.92
N ASP A 45 -18.51 1.71 -7.84
CA ASP A 45 -18.82 3.16 -7.83
C ASP A 45 -17.56 4.03 -8.06
N ILE A 46 -16.38 3.40 -8.17
CA ILE A 46 -15.09 4.02 -8.45
C ILE A 46 -14.85 4.00 -9.97
N GLU A 47 -14.96 5.17 -10.61
CA GLU A 47 -14.79 5.34 -12.06
C GLU A 47 -13.45 4.80 -12.57
N GLN A 48 -12.37 5.00 -11.80
CA GLN A 48 -10.99 4.58 -12.13
C GLN A 48 -10.77 3.05 -12.07
N LEU A 49 -11.83 2.27 -11.81
CA LEU A 49 -11.79 0.81 -11.95
C LEU A 49 -12.41 0.36 -13.28
N ASN A 50 -13.03 1.25 -14.06
CA ASN A 50 -13.60 0.89 -15.36
C ASN A 50 -12.52 0.65 -16.45
N THR A 51 -11.27 0.91 -16.11
CA THR A 51 -10.10 0.75 -16.98
C THR A 51 -9.00 -0.02 -16.25
N LEU A 52 -8.16 -0.69 -17.04
CA LEU A 52 -6.91 -1.26 -16.57
C LEU A 52 -5.87 -1.26 -17.67
N ARG A 53 -4.60 -1.21 -17.29
CA ARG A 53 -3.47 -1.52 -18.16
C ARG A 53 -2.95 -2.92 -17.85
N VAL A 54 -2.81 -3.77 -18.87
CA VAL A 54 -2.30 -5.14 -18.75
C VAL A 54 -0.93 -5.28 -19.41
N PHE A 55 -0.05 -6.08 -18.81
CA PHE A 55 1.30 -6.35 -19.30
C PHE A 55 1.47 -7.81 -19.73
N SER A 56 1.41 -8.06 -21.03
CA SER A 56 1.44 -9.41 -21.60
C SER A 56 2.84 -9.85 -22.09
N GLU A 57 3.70 -8.90 -22.45
CA GLU A 57 4.99 -9.16 -23.08
C GLU A 57 6.12 -9.36 -22.06
N GLN A 58 6.49 -8.29 -21.35
CA GLN A 58 7.60 -8.26 -20.41
C GLN A 58 7.21 -8.87 -19.06
N ASN A 59 8.15 -9.55 -18.41
CA ASN A 59 7.91 -10.11 -17.08
C ASN A 59 7.97 -9.07 -15.96
N LYS A 60 8.49 -7.86 -16.20
CA LYS A 60 8.54 -6.77 -15.21
C LYS A 60 8.29 -5.45 -15.91
N ASN A 61 7.35 -4.66 -15.39
CA ASN A 61 6.92 -3.39 -15.97
C ASN A 61 6.77 -2.37 -14.85
N CYS A 62 7.41 -1.21 -14.96
CA CYS A 62 7.55 -0.29 -13.84
C CYS A 62 7.04 1.10 -14.16
N TYR A 63 6.16 1.60 -13.30
CA TYR A 63 5.76 2.99 -13.27
C TYR A 63 6.84 3.83 -12.58
N THR A 64 7.17 4.99 -13.15
CA THR A 64 8.06 5.96 -12.51
C THR A 64 7.24 7.09 -11.93
N ILE A 65 7.10 7.13 -10.61
CA ILE A 65 6.26 8.10 -9.91
C ILE A 65 7.13 9.22 -9.34
N PRO A 66 6.93 10.49 -9.72
CA PRO A 66 7.76 11.58 -9.25
C PRO A 66 7.54 11.85 -7.75
N THR A 67 8.63 12.13 -7.04
CA THR A 67 8.62 12.50 -5.62
C THR A 67 9.39 13.79 -5.39
N PRO A 68 8.82 14.96 -5.76
CA PRO A 68 9.52 16.25 -5.72
C PRO A 68 9.86 16.72 -4.29
N THR A 69 9.21 16.15 -3.27
CA THR A 69 9.48 16.45 -1.84
C THR A 69 10.04 15.21 -1.12
N SER A 70 11.00 15.38 -0.22
CA SER A 70 11.72 14.26 0.44
C SER A 70 11.17 13.90 1.83
N THR A 71 9.86 13.73 1.98
CA THR A 71 9.18 13.52 3.27
C THR A 71 8.83 12.05 3.51
N ARG A 72 7.61 11.63 3.16
CA ARG A 72 7.08 10.27 3.14
C ARG A 72 5.93 10.27 2.15
N TYR A 73 5.70 9.17 1.44
CA TYR A 73 4.59 9.05 0.51
C TYR A 73 3.68 7.91 0.93
N PHE A 74 2.39 8.20 0.99
CA PHE A 74 1.35 7.19 0.92
C PHE A 74 1.19 6.78 -0.54
N MET A 75 1.17 5.47 -0.79
CA MET A 75 0.97 4.89 -2.10
C MET A 75 -0.17 3.90 -2.04
N ARG A 76 -1.04 3.91 -3.05
CA ARG A 76 -2.13 2.94 -3.20
C ARG A 76 -2.17 2.41 -4.62
N ALA A 77 -2.11 1.09 -4.76
CA ALA A 77 -2.35 0.40 -6.03
C ALA A 77 -3.66 -0.39 -5.92
N MET A 78 -4.57 -0.23 -6.88
CA MET A 78 -5.84 -0.97 -6.93
C MET A 78 -5.96 -1.80 -8.21
N PHE A 79 -6.60 -2.95 -8.06
CA PHE A 79 -6.68 -4.00 -9.06
C PHE A 79 -8.12 -4.48 -9.18
N TRP A 80 -8.78 -4.14 -10.29
CA TRP A 80 -10.08 -4.71 -10.64
C TRP A 80 -9.96 -5.52 -11.93
N TYR A 81 -9.99 -6.85 -11.82
CA TYR A 81 -9.89 -7.72 -13.00
C TYR A 81 -11.14 -7.60 -13.88
N GLY A 82 -12.32 -7.56 -13.27
CA GLY A 82 -13.62 -7.38 -13.95
C GLY A 82 -13.86 -8.29 -15.17
N ASN A 83 -13.14 -9.40 -15.25
CA ASN A 83 -13.15 -10.33 -16.37
C ASN A 83 -12.94 -9.65 -17.75
N TYR A 84 -12.04 -8.67 -17.83
CA TYR A 84 -11.80 -7.88 -19.04
C TYR A 84 -11.42 -8.71 -20.28
N ASP A 85 -10.86 -9.91 -20.10
CA ASP A 85 -10.44 -10.83 -21.16
C ASP A 85 -11.45 -11.97 -21.42
N GLY A 86 -12.52 -12.07 -20.62
CA GLY A 86 -13.54 -13.10 -20.73
C GLY A 86 -13.13 -14.50 -20.23
N HIS A 87 -11.98 -14.66 -19.59
CA HIS A 87 -11.47 -15.97 -19.15
C HIS A 87 -11.91 -16.41 -17.76
N SER A 88 -12.46 -15.52 -16.95
CA SER A 88 -12.83 -15.75 -15.54
C SER A 88 -11.68 -16.32 -14.71
N LYS A 89 -10.43 -16.00 -15.08
CA LYS A 89 -9.22 -16.54 -14.47
C LYS A 89 -8.28 -15.39 -14.08
N PRO A 90 -8.57 -14.71 -12.96
CA PRO A 90 -7.73 -13.61 -12.48
C PRO A 90 -6.27 -14.07 -12.25
N PRO A 91 -5.27 -13.29 -12.69
CA PRO A 91 -3.86 -13.63 -12.53
C PRO A 91 -3.37 -13.35 -11.09
N THR A 92 -2.27 -14.02 -10.71
CA THR A 92 -1.47 -13.70 -9.53
C THR A 92 -0.09 -13.24 -9.99
N PHE A 93 0.43 -12.20 -9.37
CA PHE A 93 1.71 -11.61 -9.74
C PHE A 93 2.26 -10.79 -8.58
N ASP A 94 3.46 -10.26 -8.75
CA ASP A 94 4.15 -9.55 -7.70
C ASP A 94 4.10 -8.04 -7.92
N LEU A 95 3.92 -7.31 -6.83
CA LEU A 95 4.01 -5.85 -6.76
C LEU A 95 5.27 -5.49 -5.99
N GLU A 96 6.01 -4.52 -6.51
CA GLU A 96 7.34 -4.15 -6.05
C GLU A 96 7.52 -2.64 -6.05
N PHE A 97 8.46 -2.15 -5.25
CA PHE A 97 8.84 -0.74 -5.18
C PHE A 97 10.36 -0.60 -5.03
N ASP A 98 11.01 0.21 -5.88
CA ASP A 98 12.47 0.46 -5.85
C ASP A 98 13.33 -0.81 -5.71
N GLY A 99 12.97 -1.89 -6.41
CA GLY A 99 13.66 -3.19 -6.32
C GLY A 99 13.39 -3.99 -5.04
N ASN A 100 12.40 -3.59 -4.24
CA ASN A 100 11.93 -4.28 -3.05
C ASN A 100 10.55 -4.89 -3.30
N LYS A 101 10.27 -6.00 -2.62
CA LYS A 101 8.97 -6.64 -2.61
C LYS A 101 7.94 -5.81 -1.83
N TRP A 102 6.83 -5.44 -2.45
CA TRP A 102 5.66 -4.86 -1.76
C TRP A 102 4.69 -5.95 -1.34
N ALA A 103 4.16 -6.70 -2.31
CA ALA A 103 3.13 -7.72 -2.07
C ALA A 103 3.10 -8.77 -3.19
N THR A 104 2.40 -9.88 -2.95
CA THR A 104 1.88 -10.72 -4.03
C THR A 104 0.41 -10.38 -4.22
N VAL A 105 0.09 -9.90 -5.41
CA VAL A 105 -1.26 -9.48 -5.80
C VAL A 105 -2.08 -10.72 -6.11
N VAL A 106 -3.12 -10.95 -5.31
CA VAL A 106 -4.12 -12.00 -5.54
C VAL A 106 -5.45 -11.32 -5.85
N THR A 107 -5.86 -11.41 -7.11
CA THR A 107 -7.11 -10.80 -7.59
C THR A 107 -8.24 -11.81 -7.68
N ASN A 108 -9.48 -11.31 -7.72
CA ASN A 108 -10.68 -12.14 -7.86
C ASN A 108 -11.63 -11.54 -8.90
N THR A 109 -12.76 -12.21 -9.14
CA THR A 109 -13.75 -11.82 -10.15
C THR A 109 -14.91 -10.99 -9.61
N THR A 110 -14.99 -10.76 -8.29
CA THR A 110 -16.18 -10.20 -7.63
C THR A 110 -15.95 -8.87 -6.94
N SER A 111 -14.71 -8.53 -6.63
CA SER A 111 -14.31 -7.31 -5.92
C SER A 111 -12.92 -6.86 -6.37
N PHE A 112 -12.63 -5.57 -6.18
CA PHE A 112 -11.27 -5.05 -6.34
C PHE A 112 -10.38 -5.49 -5.16
N THR A 113 -9.09 -5.62 -5.43
CA THR A 113 -8.04 -5.76 -4.42
C THR A 113 -7.23 -4.46 -4.40
N TYR A 114 -6.72 -4.06 -3.24
CA TYR A 114 -5.82 -2.91 -3.14
C TYR A 114 -4.69 -3.19 -2.14
N TYR A 115 -3.59 -2.48 -2.33
CA TYR A 115 -2.45 -2.51 -1.43
C TYR A 115 -2.04 -1.07 -1.16
N GLU A 116 -1.81 -0.76 0.11
CA GLU A 116 -1.31 0.56 0.52
C GLU A 116 0.04 0.40 1.22
N MET A 117 0.92 1.37 0.99
CA MET A 117 2.17 1.49 1.71
C MET A 117 2.45 2.93 2.08
N ILE A 118 3.26 3.11 3.11
CA ILE A 118 3.95 4.36 3.40
C ILE A 118 5.43 4.11 3.19
N TYR A 119 6.06 4.97 2.40
CA TYR A 119 7.46 4.82 2.03
C TYR A 119 8.20 6.16 2.10
N ALA A 120 9.36 6.16 2.76
CA ALA A 120 10.27 7.29 2.77
C ALA A 120 11.19 7.19 1.54
N THR A 121 10.88 7.96 0.50
CA THR A 121 11.66 7.98 -0.75
C THR A 121 13.14 8.34 -0.51
N LYS A 122 14.03 7.73 -1.29
CA LYS A 122 15.48 7.99 -1.28
C LYS A 122 15.95 8.83 -2.48
N GLY A 123 15.06 9.14 -3.42
CA GLY A 123 15.38 9.87 -4.65
C GLY A 123 14.22 10.75 -5.11
N ASP A 124 14.31 11.19 -6.36
CA ASP A 124 13.35 12.11 -6.97
C ASP A 124 12.14 11.40 -7.60
N SER A 125 12.13 10.06 -7.54
CA SER A 125 11.02 9.22 -7.99
C SER A 125 10.99 7.89 -7.22
N ILE A 126 9.82 7.25 -7.21
CA ILE A 126 9.61 5.87 -6.77
C ILE A 126 9.26 5.02 -7.99
N SER A 127 9.94 3.89 -8.16
CA SER A 127 9.62 2.89 -9.20
C SER A 127 8.63 1.88 -8.63
N ILE A 128 7.41 1.79 -9.18
CA ILE A 128 6.40 0.78 -8.81
C ILE A 128 6.31 -0.27 -9.91
N CYS A 129 6.76 -1.50 -9.63
CA CYS A 129 6.86 -2.55 -10.62
C CYS A 129 5.82 -3.65 -10.44
N LEU A 130 5.29 -4.12 -11.57
CA LEU A 130 4.44 -5.30 -11.67
C LEU A 130 5.23 -6.43 -12.31
N ALA A 131 5.46 -7.50 -11.56
CA ALA A 131 6.30 -8.62 -11.95
C ALA A 131 5.50 -9.91 -12.13
N ARG A 132 5.52 -10.46 -13.35
CA ARG A 132 4.96 -11.77 -13.68
C ARG A 132 5.84 -12.88 -13.09
N THR A 133 5.28 -13.66 -12.18
CA THR A 133 5.99 -14.77 -11.52
C THR A 133 5.71 -16.13 -12.15
N ARG A 134 4.67 -16.23 -12.98
CA ARG A 134 4.26 -17.47 -13.66
C ARG A 134 3.84 -17.22 -15.09
N ASP A 135 4.07 -18.21 -15.94
CA ASP A 135 3.64 -18.16 -17.33
C ASP A 135 2.12 -17.98 -17.44
N GLN A 136 1.70 -17.10 -18.35
CA GLN A 136 0.28 -16.78 -18.60
C GLN A 136 -0.48 -16.15 -17.42
N GLU A 137 0.20 -15.71 -16.36
CA GLU A 137 -0.37 -14.87 -15.31
C GLU A 137 0.04 -13.41 -15.55
N PHE A 138 -0.69 -12.72 -16.43
CA PHE A 138 -0.33 -11.38 -16.88
C PHE A 138 -0.65 -10.29 -15.84
N PRO A 139 0.35 -9.53 -15.35
CA PRO A 139 0.09 -8.44 -14.43
C PRO A 139 -0.80 -7.37 -15.05
N PHE A 140 -1.60 -6.71 -14.21
CA PHE A 140 -2.41 -5.57 -14.60
C PHE A 140 -2.56 -4.60 -13.43
N ILE A 141 -2.98 -3.37 -13.70
CA ILE A 141 -3.31 -2.37 -12.67
C ILE A 141 -4.42 -1.46 -13.17
N SER A 142 -5.32 -1.06 -12.28
CA SER A 142 -6.46 -0.18 -12.59
C SER A 142 -6.22 1.25 -12.11
N ARG A 143 -5.63 1.41 -10.93
CA ARG A 143 -5.44 2.72 -10.30
C ARG A 143 -4.16 2.75 -9.50
N LEU A 144 -3.41 3.85 -9.61
CA LEU A 144 -2.19 4.10 -8.84
C LEU A 144 -2.19 5.53 -8.31
N GLU A 145 -1.94 5.69 -7.02
CA GLU A 145 -1.92 6.99 -6.37
C GLU A 145 -0.67 7.17 -5.50
N SER A 146 -0.19 8.40 -5.43
CA SER A 146 0.92 8.83 -4.57
C SER A 146 0.59 10.16 -3.92
N LEU A 147 0.50 10.17 -2.59
CA LEU A 147 0.21 11.36 -1.80
C LEU A 147 1.39 11.64 -0.86
N PRO A 148 2.04 12.81 -0.93
CA PRO A 148 3.01 13.19 0.08
C PRO A 148 2.32 13.35 1.44
N LEU A 149 2.91 12.78 2.48
CA LEU A 149 2.45 12.90 3.86
C LEU A 149 3.23 13.98 4.61
N PRO A 150 2.62 14.60 5.64
CA PRO A 150 3.33 15.47 6.57
C PRO A 150 4.53 14.75 7.22
N ASP A 151 5.64 15.47 7.44
CA ASP A 151 6.88 14.90 8.02
C ASP A 151 6.70 14.36 9.44
N ASP A 152 5.79 14.97 10.21
CA ASP A 152 5.45 14.60 11.58
C ASP A 152 4.31 13.58 11.66
N MET A 153 3.73 13.17 10.52
CA MET A 153 2.83 12.03 10.45
C MET A 153 3.64 10.73 10.54
N TYR A 154 3.26 9.84 11.45
CA TYR A 154 3.99 8.60 11.77
C TYR A 154 5.48 8.84 12.10
N PRO A 155 5.80 9.61 13.16
CA PRO A 155 7.16 9.98 13.47
C PRO A 155 8.07 8.78 13.78
N GLN A 156 7.47 7.63 14.09
CA GLN A 156 8.20 6.41 14.49
C GLN A 156 8.65 5.58 13.30
N MET A 157 8.16 5.89 12.09
CA MET A 157 8.50 5.18 10.88
C MET A 157 9.98 5.41 10.52
N ARG A 158 10.74 4.31 10.49
CA ARG A 158 12.13 4.29 10.05
C ARG A 158 12.23 4.49 8.53
N ARG A 159 13.36 5.00 8.06
CA ARG A 159 13.61 5.27 6.63
C ARG A 159 14.27 4.12 5.87
N ASP A 160 14.60 3.03 6.57
CA ASP A 160 15.23 1.84 6.01
C ASP A 160 14.25 0.67 5.80
N MET A 161 12.96 0.92 6.00
CA MET A 161 11.84 0.00 5.77
C MET A 161 10.63 0.79 5.25
N ALA A 162 9.74 0.11 4.55
CA ALA A 162 8.40 0.62 4.22
C ALA A 162 7.37 0.07 5.20
N TRP A 163 6.29 0.81 5.44
CA TRP A 163 5.13 0.34 6.19
C TRP A 163 4.06 -0.13 5.21
N PHE A 164 3.48 -1.30 5.44
CA PHE A 164 2.37 -1.86 4.68
C PHE A 164 1.14 -1.92 5.57
N ILE A 165 0.01 -1.45 5.06
CA ILE A 165 -1.25 -1.58 5.81
C ILE A 165 -1.65 -3.06 5.84
N SER A 166 -1.98 -3.56 7.02
CA SER A 166 -2.57 -4.90 7.18
C SER A 166 -4.05 -4.80 7.55
N TYR A 167 -4.39 -3.90 8.46
CA TYR A 167 -5.76 -3.64 8.87
C TYR A 167 -5.98 -2.16 9.13
N ARG A 168 -7.08 -1.61 8.63
CA ARG A 168 -7.56 -0.27 9.01
C ARG A 168 -9.07 -0.33 9.18
N TYR A 169 -9.54 -0.21 10.42
CA TYR A 169 -10.96 -0.39 10.75
C TYR A 169 -11.57 0.85 11.39
N ASN A 170 -12.78 1.19 10.98
CA ASN A 170 -13.69 2.07 11.69
C ASN A 170 -14.75 1.22 12.40
N TYR A 171 -14.62 1.10 13.73
CA TYR A 171 -15.45 0.23 14.53
C TYR A 171 -16.86 0.81 14.73
N GLY A 172 -17.87 -0.05 14.69
CA GLY A 172 -19.27 0.37 14.88
C GLY A 172 -19.91 0.97 13.63
N ALA A 173 -19.13 1.24 12.58
CA ALA A 173 -19.62 1.72 11.30
C ALA A 173 -20.25 0.60 10.46
N ASP A 174 -21.13 1.00 9.54
CA ASP A 174 -21.79 0.11 8.57
C ASP A 174 -21.15 0.25 7.18
N ASP A 175 -20.61 1.44 6.88
CA ASP A 175 -20.12 1.82 5.57
C ASP A 175 -18.59 1.94 5.55
N ARG A 176 -18.02 1.57 4.40
CA ARG A 176 -16.60 1.71 4.08
C ARG A 176 -16.28 3.13 3.67
N ILE A 177 -15.18 3.66 4.18
CA ILE A 177 -14.62 4.94 3.75
C ILE A 177 -13.60 4.64 2.66
N LEU A 178 -13.79 5.18 1.44
CA LEU A 178 -12.94 4.89 0.27
C LEU A 178 -11.69 5.79 0.16
N GLY A 179 -11.50 6.68 1.13
CA GLY A 179 -10.42 7.67 1.15
C GLY A 179 -10.97 9.07 0.94
N TYR A 180 -10.30 9.87 0.12
CA TYR A 180 -10.71 11.24 -0.16
C TYR A 180 -12.06 11.28 -0.91
N PRO A 181 -12.94 12.26 -0.64
CA PRO A 181 -12.74 13.43 0.21
C PRO A 181 -12.99 13.21 1.70
N ASP A 182 -13.51 12.05 2.10
CA ASP A 182 -13.84 11.78 3.50
C ASP A 182 -12.59 11.74 4.38
N ASP A 183 -11.51 11.10 3.91
CA ASP A 183 -10.18 11.13 4.54
C ASP A 183 -9.19 11.99 3.72
N GLN A 184 -8.68 13.06 4.32
CA GLN A 184 -7.69 13.95 3.70
C GLN A 184 -6.37 13.24 3.33
N TYR A 185 -6.03 12.14 3.99
CA TYR A 185 -4.86 11.32 3.70
C TYR A 185 -5.20 10.12 2.79
N ASN A 186 -6.41 10.10 2.23
CA ASN A 186 -6.87 9.14 1.24
C ASN A 186 -6.80 7.66 1.68
N ARG A 187 -6.86 7.41 2.99
CA ARG A 187 -6.83 6.06 3.58
C ARG A 187 -8.19 5.38 3.49
N ILE A 188 -8.20 4.10 3.17
CA ILE A 188 -9.42 3.28 3.23
C ILE A 188 -9.63 2.77 4.67
N TRP A 189 -10.87 2.84 5.17
CA TRP A 189 -11.30 2.29 6.45
C TRP A 189 -12.42 1.26 6.25
N GLU A 190 -12.22 0.02 6.76
CA GLU A 190 -13.25 -1.02 6.71
C GLU A 190 -14.15 -1.00 7.94
N PRO A 191 -15.48 -1.06 7.76
CA PRO A 191 -16.41 -1.12 8.87
C PRO A 191 -16.26 -2.47 9.58
N GLN A 192 -16.18 -2.45 10.90
CA GLN A 192 -16.10 -3.67 11.71
C GLN A 192 -16.94 -3.57 12.98
N ILE A 193 -17.66 -4.66 13.28
CA ILE A 193 -18.34 -4.85 14.57
C ILE A 193 -17.97 -6.26 15.06
N PRO A 194 -16.95 -6.39 15.93
CA PRO A 194 -16.55 -7.68 16.46
C PRO A 194 -17.71 -8.35 17.21
N PRO A 195 -17.84 -9.69 17.13
CA PRO A 195 -18.90 -10.40 17.83
C PRO A 195 -18.88 -10.15 19.33
N GLY A 196 -20.05 -9.86 19.92
CA GLY A 196 -20.19 -9.62 21.36
C GLY A 196 -19.86 -8.20 21.81
N LEU A 197 -19.64 -7.27 20.88
CA LEU A 197 -19.53 -5.83 21.18
C LEU A 197 -20.76 -5.09 20.66
N ASP A 198 -21.12 -4.01 21.36
CA ASP A 198 -22.26 -3.17 21.02
C ASP A 198 -21.79 -1.93 20.27
N SER A 199 -22.50 -1.57 19.19
CA SER A 199 -22.19 -0.35 18.44
C SER A 199 -22.75 0.89 19.12
N LEU A 200 -21.99 1.97 19.10
CA LEU A 200 -22.36 3.29 19.63
C LEU A 200 -22.14 4.36 18.57
N THR A 201 -22.94 5.41 18.65
CA THR A 201 -22.79 6.61 17.84
C THR A 201 -22.74 7.81 18.76
N ALA A 202 -21.69 8.61 18.63
CA ALA A 202 -21.51 9.84 19.36
C ALA A 202 -22.63 10.86 19.06
N ASN A 203 -22.91 11.74 20.01
CA ASN A 203 -23.92 12.80 19.83
C ASN A 203 -23.36 14.10 19.21
N PHE A 204 -22.13 14.07 18.71
CA PHE A 204 -21.47 15.15 17.98
C PHE A 204 -21.14 14.70 16.56
N THR A 205 -20.88 15.69 15.69
CA THR A 205 -20.62 15.47 14.26
C THR A 205 -19.21 15.85 13.84
N SER A 206 -18.40 16.42 14.74
CA SER A 206 -17.04 16.85 14.48
C SER A 206 -16.18 16.73 15.72
N LEU A 207 -14.89 16.44 15.53
CA LEU A 207 -13.90 16.39 16.61
C LEU A 207 -12.92 17.56 16.54
N ASP A 208 -12.33 17.91 17.69
CA ASP A 208 -11.18 18.80 17.76
C ASP A 208 -9.92 18.03 17.36
N GLU A 209 -9.26 18.49 16.30
CA GLU A 209 -7.99 17.92 15.83
C GLU A 209 -6.84 18.32 16.78
N THR A 210 -6.26 17.32 17.46
CA THR A 210 -5.16 17.52 18.42
C THR A 210 -3.81 16.99 17.92
N SER A 211 -3.80 16.32 16.75
CA SER A 211 -2.58 15.80 16.12
C SER A 211 -2.67 15.89 14.60
N VAL A 212 -1.57 15.62 13.91
CA VAL A 212 -1.55 15.56 12.43
C VAL A 212 -2.07 14.22 11.92
N ASN A 213 -1.86 13.14 12.67
CA ASN A 213 -2.32 11.80 12.32
C ASN A 213 -3.73 11.53 12.90
N VAL A 214 -4.75 12.19 12.35
CA VAL A 214 -6.14 12.03 12.79
C VAL A 214 -6.95 11.33 11.70
N PRO A 215 -7.73 10.29 12.03
CA PRO A 215 -8.72 9.68 11.13
C PRO A 215 -9.83 10.68 10.78
N PRO A 216 -10.58 10.46 9.70
CA PRO A 216 -11.72 11.32 9.40
C PRO A 216 -12.80 11.18 10.48
N ASP A 217 -13.58 12.24 10.71
CA ASP A 217 -14.66 12.23 11.71
C ASP A 217 -15.59 11.02 11.52
N SER A 218 -15.91 10.68 10.28
CA SER A 218 -16.75 9.51 9.92
C SER A 218 -16.17 8.16 10.36
N ALA A 219 -14.85 8.06 10.59
CA ALA A 219 -14.21 6.88 11.14
C ALA A 219 -14.25 6.83 12.68
N ILE A 220 -14.46 7.97 13.35
CA ILE A 220 -14.33 8.10 14.82
C ILE A 220 -15.66 8.29 15.55
N ILE A 221 -16.66 8.91 14.91
CA ILE A 221 -17.98 9.19 15.52
C ILE A 221 -18.76 7.94 15.90
N LYS A 222 -18.43 6.80 15.28
CA LYS A 222 -18.96 5.49 15.64
C LYS A 222 -17.86 4.69 16.35
N ALA A 223 -18.29 3.80 17.22
CA ALA A 223 -17.39 2.97 18.02
C ALA A 223 -18.06 1.65 18.40
N VAL A 224 -17.27 0.75 18.98
CA VAL A 224 -17.77 -0.43 19.68
C VAL A 224 -17.40 -0.38 21.17
N GLU A 225 -18.32 -0.84 22.02
CA GLU A 225 -18.18 -0.92 23.47
C GLU A 225 -18.37 -2.38 23.93
N ALA A 226 -17.69 -2.77 25.02
CA ALA A 226 -17.93 -4.08 25.64
C ALA A 226 -19.27 -4.11 26.38
N SER A 227 -20.02 -5.21 26.24
CA SER A 227 -21.20 -5.43 27.07
C SER A 227 -20.80 -5.61 28.54
N ALA A 228 -21.36 -4.82 29.46
CA ALA A 228 -21.26 -5.00 30.91
C ALA A 228 -19.84 -5.03 31.52
N MET A 229 -19.08 -3.93 31.41
CA MET A 229 -17.74 -3.74 32.03
C MET A 229 -16.72 -4.85 31.71
N ASP A 230 -16.94 -5.59 30.62
CA ASP A 230 -16.06 -6.67 30.22
C ASP A 230 -14.83 -6.16 29.44
N THR A 231 -13.86 -7.04 29.20
CA THR A 231 -12.66 -6.71 28.41
C THR A 231 -12.94 -6.81 26.91
N ILE A 232 -12.58 -5.79 26.13
CA ILE A 232 -12.54 -5.91 24.67
C ILE A 232 -11.27 -6.68 24.28
N ASN A 233 -11.42 -7.74 23.47
CA ASN A 233 -10.30 -8.51 22.92
C ASN A 233 -10.33 -8.41 21.40
N LEU A 234 -9.24 -7.92 20.80
CA LEU A 234 -9.06 -7.83 19.36
C LEU A 234 -7.84 -8.65 18.96
N SER A 235 -8.02 -9.57 18.02
CA SER A 235 -6.94 -10.44 17.54
C SER A 235 -6.78 -10.30 16.04
N PHE A 236 -5.53 -10.16 15.60
CA PHE A 236 -5.15 -10.02 14.20
C PHE A 236 -4.12 -11.09 13.85
N GLY A 237 -4.21 -11.64 12.64
CA GLY A 237 -3.26 -12.62 12.12
C GLY A 237 -2.47 -12.04 10.96
N PHE A 238 -1.23 -12.48 10.79
CA PHE A 238 -0.39 -12.04 9.67
C PHE A 238 0.23 -13.25 8.98
N ASP A 239 0.55 -13.11 7.70
CA ASP A 239 1.38 -14.10 7.02
C ASP A 239 2.78 -14.14 7.63
N ASN A 240 3.35 -15.34 7.75
CA ASN A 240 4.61 -15.64 8.47
C ASN A 240 5.85 -14.83 8.02
N VAL A 241 5.77 -14.08 6.92
CA VAL A 241 6.86 -13.30 6.33
C VAL A 241 6.81 -11.82 6.75
N SER A 242 5.72 -11.38 7.38
CA SER A 242 5.50 -9.99 7.76
C SER A 242 5.97 -9.73 9.19
N HIS A 243 6.82 -8.71 9.39
CA HIS A 243 7.17 -8.23 10.71
C HIS A 243 6.15 -7.15 11.10
N LEU A 244 5.34 -7.40 12.12
CA LEU A 244 4.51 -6.36 12.73
C LEU A 244 5.40 -5.26 13.30
N ASP A 245 5.10 -4.00 13.01
CA ASP A 245 5.92 -2.86 13.45
C ASP A 245 5.11 -1.87 14.28
N HIS A 246 3.90 -1.51 13.85
CA HIS A 246 3.17 -0.40 14.45
C HIS A 246 1.66 -0.64 14.51
N VAL A 247 1.04 -0.25 15.62
CA VAL A 247 -0.41 -0.16 15.77
C VAL A 247 -0.77 1.19 16.36
N GLU A 248 -1.80 1.82 15.81
CA GLU A 248 -2.40 3.06 16.29
C GLU A 248 -3.88 2.81 16.57
N MET A 249 -4.34 3.12 17.78
CA MET A 249 -5.71 2.91 18.25
C MET A 249 -6.32 4.26 18.59
N TYR A 250 -7.56 4.46 18.18
CA TYR A 250 -8.27 5.73 18.32
C TYR A 250 -9.53 5.56 19.16
N PHE A 251 -9.72 6.50 20.07
CA PHE A 251 -10.78 6.50 21.06
C PHE A 251 -11.43 7.87 21.12
N THR A 252 -12.75 7.90 21.31
CA THR A 252 -13.46 9.12 21.67
C THR A 252 -14.58 8.77 22.64
N GLU A 253 -14.91 9.67 23.58
CA GLU A 253 -16.08 9.47 24.43
C GLU A 253 -17.34 9.97 23.68
N PRO A 254 -18.33 9.11 23.40
CA PRO A 254 -19.50 9.47 22.60
C PRO A 254 -20.45 10.48 23.25
N PHE A 255 -20.44 10.59 24.59
CA PHE A 255 -21.38 11.40 25.35
C PHE A 255 -20.68 12.20 26.45
N LEU A 256 -21.12 13.45 26.65
CA LEU A 256 -20.59 14.27 27.73
C LEU A 256 -21.29 13.91 29.05
N GLU A 257 -20.70 12.99 29.80
CA GLU A 257 -21.22 12.56 31.11
C GLU A 257 -20.31 13.02 32.24
N THR A 258 -20.85 13.79 33.19
CA THR A 258 -20.05 14.36 34.30
C THR A 258 -20.01 13.47 35.55
N SER A 259 -20.88 12.47 35.64
CA SER A 259 -21.00 11.57 36.79
C SER A 259 -20.45 10.17 36.55
N GLU A 260 -20.12 9.84 35.31
CA GLU A 260 -19.61 8.55 34.90
C GLU A 260 -18.19 8.73 34.35
N THR A 261 -17.38 7.70 34.48
CA THR A 261 -15.97 7.69 34.08
C THR A 261 -15.70 6.46 33.21
N ARG A 262 -15.06 6.68 32.06
CA ARG A 262 -14.51 5.61 31.23
C ARG A 262 -13.00 5.62 31.33
N SER A 263 -12.44 4.54 31.85
CA SER A 263 -10.99 4.36 32.01
C SER A 263 -10.63 2.90 31.83
N PHE A 264 -9.64 2.62 30.97
CA PHE A 264 -9.20 1.25 30.70
C PHE A 264 -7.71 1.18 30.37
N ASN A 265 -7.10 0.06 30.73
CA ASN A 265 -5.73 -0.28 30.38
C ASN A 265 -5.71 -0.89 28.97
N VAL A 266 -4.87 -0.32 28.11
CA VAL A 266 -4.54 -0.87 26.81
C VAL A 266 -3.35 -1.80 26.98
N THR A 267 -3.52 -3.04 26.58
CA THR A 267 -2.44 -4.02 26.53
C THR A 267 -2.29 -4.56 25.12
N VAL A 268 -1.04 -4.74 24.70
CA VAL A 268 -0.68 -5.29 23.39
C VAL A 268 0.24 -6.47 23.62
N ASN A 269 -0.12 -7.65 23.11
CA ASN A 269 0.57 -8.92 23.34
C ASN A 269 0.87 -9.13 24.84
N ARG A 270 -0.14 -8.89 25.70
CA ARG A 270 -0.09 -9.01 27.16
C ARG A 270 0.84 -8.02 27.87
N SER A 271 1.45 -7.08 27.13
CA SER A 271 2.26 -6.01 27.68
C SER A 271 1.43 -4.75 27.84
N PHE A 272 1.48 -4.13 29.02
CA PHE A 272 0.82 -2.85 29.27
C PHE A 272 1.44 -1.75 28.40
N VAL A 273 0.59 -0.96 27.73
CA VAL A 273 0.98 0.16 26.88
C VAL A 273 0.61 1.48 27.52
N ASN A 274 -0.67 1.68 27.85
CA ASN A 274 -1.17 2.93 28.40
C ASN A 274 -2.46 2.72 29.20
N THR A 275 -2.75 3.60 30.16
CA THR A 275 -4.11 3.75 30.71
C THR A 275 -4.79 4.89 29.95
N THR A 276 -5.94 4.61 29.36
CA THR A 276 -6.64 5.52 28.45
C THR A 276 -7.94 5.99 29.07
N ILE A 277 -8.16 7.30 29.00
CA ILE A 277 -9.40 7.98 29.38
C ILE A 277 -9.82 8.76 28.14
N PRO A 278 -10.75 8.22 27.31
CA PRO A 278 -11.24 8.93 26.14
C PRO A 278 -11.92 10.24 26.53
N GLU A 279 -11.78 11.25 25.70
CA GLU A 279 -12.37 12.57 25.93
C GLU A 279 -13.51 12.85 24.95
N TYR A 280 -14.50 13.61 25.41
CA TYR A 280 -15.65 14.02 24.58
C TYR A 280 -15.20 15.02 23.52
N GLN A 281 -15.57 14.80 22.25
CA GLN A 281 -15.17 15.61 21.08
C GLN A 281 -13.66 15.64 20.78
N ILE A 282 -12.86 14.80 21.44
CA ILE A 282 -11.42 14.70 21.17
C ILE A 282 -11.11 13.29 20.71
N CYS A 283 -10.28 13.19 19.66
CA CYS A 283 -9.71 11.91 19.24
C CYS A 283 -8.48 11.62 20.09
N THR A 284 -8.62 10.74 21.09
CA THR A 284 -7.50 10.24 21.88
C THR A 284 -6.84 9.10 21.12
N SER A 285 -5.54 9.19 20.85
CA SER A 285 -4.79 8.13 20.18
C SER A 285 -3.79 7.45 21.13
N VAL A 286 -3.61 6.15 20.94
CA VAL A 286 -2.61 5.33 21.64
C VAL A 286 -1.95 4.43 20.63
N TRP A 287 -0.63 4.38 20.65
CA TRP A 287 0.15 3.56 19.73
C TRP A 287 1.14 2.65 20.46
N ALA A 288 1.57 1.61 19.75
CA ALA A 288 2.65 0.74 20.20
C ALA A 288 3.51 0.29 19.03
N ASN A 289 4.83 0.25 19.24
CA ASN A 289 5.76 -0.43 18.34
C ASN A 289 6.02 -1.85 18.83
N LEU A 290 6.13 -2.80 17.91
CA LEU A 290 6.15 -4.22 18.23
C LEU A 290 7.33 -4.92 17.53
N GLN A 291 7.80 -6.01 18.12
CA GLN A 291 8.75 -6.91 17.45
C GLN A 291 8.00 -8.15 16.97
N SER A 292 8.26 -8.53 15.72
CA SER A 292 7.66 -9.62 14.95
C SER A 292 6.93 -10.71 15.75
N VAL A 293 5.60 -10.76 15.59
CA VAL A 293 4.74 -11.86 16.05
C VAL A 293 3.80 -12.22 14.89
N GLY A 294 3.52 -13.52 14.68
CA GLY A 294 2.56 -13.97 13.67
C GLY A 294 1.09 -13.61 14.00
N THR A 295 0.85 -13.14 15.22
CA THR A 295 -0.46 -12.69 15.71
C THR A 295 -0.29 -11.43 16.58
N LEU A 296 -1.29 -10.56 16.55
CA LEU A 296 -1.38 -9.38 17.42
C LEU A 296 -2.63 -9.50 18.26
N ASP A 297 -2.47 -9.51 19.58
CA ASP A 297 -3.57 -9.48 20.53
C ASP A 297 -3.60 -8.14 21.26
N ILE A 298 -4.74 -7.46 21.21
CA ILE A 298 -5.00 -6.20 21.91
C ILE A 298 -6.11 -6.44 22.90
N GLN A 299 -5.91 -6.01 24.15
CA GLN A 299 -6.96 -6.05 25.17
C GLN A 299 -7.17 -4.66 25.76
N LEU A 300 -8.44 -4.27 25.88
CA LEU A 300 -8.86 -3.06 26.57
C LEU A 300 -9.55 -3.49 27.86
N VAL A 301 -8.85 -3.35 28.98
CA VAL A 301 -9.28 -3.88 30.29
C VAL A 301 -9.76 -2.72 31.15
N PRO A 302 -11.04 -2.66 31.56
CA PRO A 302 -11.54 -1.56 32.38
C PRO A 302 -10.78 -1.48 33.71
N THR A 303 -10.47 -0.26 34.15
CA THR A 303 -9.82 -0.04 35.45
C THR A 303 -10.83 -0.18 36.59
N GLU A 304 -10.36 -0.41 37.82
CA GLU A 304 -11.22 -0.56 39.00
C GLU A 304 -12.14 0.65 39.24
N ASP A 305 -11.68 1.86 38.88
CA ASP A 305 -12.43 3.11 39.06
C ASP A 305 -13.33 3.48 37.87
N SER A 306 -13.41 2.62 36.83
CA SER A 306 -14.25 2.88 35.66
C SER A 306 -15.70 2.51 35.94
N THR A 307 -16.64 3.40 35.62
CA THR A 307 -18.08 3.12 35.68
C THR A 307 -18.66 2.73 34.32
N LEU A 308 -17.93 3.04 33.24
CA LEU A 308 -18.29 2.70 31.87
C LEU A 308 -17.32 1.66 31.28
N ALA A 309 -17.81 0.86 30.35
CA ALA A 309 -17.04 -0.22 29.74
C ALA A 309 -15.90 0.32 28.85
N PRO A 310 -14.94 -0.49 28.39
CA PRO A 310 -13.98 -0.04 27.39
C PRO A 310 -14.66 0.23 26.05
N ILE A 311 -14.09 1.14 25.27
CA ILE A 311 -14.58 1.53 23.94
C ILE A 311 -13.42 1.59 22.95
N ILE A 312 -13.67 1.45 21.66
CA ILE A 312 -12.72 1.75 20.58
C ILE A 312 -13.45 2.24 19.34
N SER A 313 -12.94 3.32 18.74
CA SER A 313 -13.54 3.94 17.55
C SER A 313 -12.88 3.46 16.27
N ALA A 314 -11.55 3.42 16.22
CA ALA A 314 -10.83 3.00 15.03
C ALA A 314 -9.45 2.44 15.35
N ILE A 315 -8.85 1.74 14.38
CA ILE A 315 -7.51 1.18 14.51
C ILE A 315 -6.78 1.13 13.16
N GLU A 316 -5.47 1.29 13.20
CA GLU A 316 -4.54 1.04 12.10
C GLU A 316 -3.45 0.06 12.55
N VAL A 317 -3.21 -0.98 11.74
CA VAL A 317 -2.20 -2.02 12.01
C VAL A 317 -1.28 -2.15 10.81
N TYR A 318 0.00 -1.86 11.03
CA TYR A 318 1.04 -1.83 10.01
C TYR A 318 2.08 -2.94 10.22
N THR A 319 2.40 -3.63 9.13
CA THR A 319 3.58 -4.47 9.02
C THR A 319 4.70 -3.69 8.32
N VAL A 320 5.95 -4.13 8.44
CA VAL A 320 7.08 -3.56 7.71
C VAL A 320 7.61 -4.49 6.64
N SER A 321 8.17 -3.89 5.61
CA SER A 321 9.04 -4.59 4.66
C SER A 321 10.24 -5.22 5.37
N GLN A 322 10.90 -6.16 4.69
CA GLN A 322 12.30 -6.47 5.00
C GLN A 322 13.15 -5.19 4.89
N PRO A 323 14.34 -5.13 5.52
CA PRO A 323 15.25 -4.02 5.34
C PRO A 323 15.46 -3.73 3.84
N LEU A 324 15.25 -2.48 3.45
CA LEU A 324 15.30 -2.09 2.05
C LEU A 324 16.68 -2.42 1.47
N VAL A 325 16.70 -2.77 0.18
CA VAL A 325 17.95 -2.96 -0.57
C VAL A 325 18.86 -1.76 -0.38
N ILE A 326 20.14 -2.04 -0.12
CA ILE A 326 21.16 -1.02 0.15
C ILE A 326 21.87 -0.55 -1.12
N ALA A 327 21.79 -1.34 -2.20
CA ALA A 327 22.33 -1.04 -3.50
C ALA A 327 21.43 -1.63 -4.60
N THR A 328 21.20 -0.85 -5.64
CA THR A 328 20.58 -1.27 -6.90
C THR A 328 21.61 -1.98 -7.78
N THR A 329 21.18 -2.48 -8.94
CA THR A 329 22.09 -2.97 -9.98
C THR A 329 23.23 -1.97 -10.24
N SER A 330 24.44 -2.49 -10.42
CA SER A 330 25.64 -1.67 -10.68
C SER A 330 25.43 -0.69 -11.83
N GLN A 331 25.88 0.56 -11.66
CA GLN A 331 25.74 1.60 -12.68
C GLN A 331 26.35 1.18 -14.02
N ASN A 332 27.51 0.52 -14.01
CA ASN A 332 28.12 0.02 -15.25
C ASN A 332 27.20 -0.95 -16.00
N ASP A 333 26.44 -1.77 -15.29
CA ASP A 333 25.52 -2.70 -15.93
C ASP A 333 24.26 -1.98 -16.40
N LEU A 334 23.76 -0.99 -15.64
CA LEU A 334 22.65 -0.14 -16.07
C LEU A 334 22.98 0.63 -17.35
N ASP A 335 24.12 1.32 -17.39
CA ASP A 335 24.60 2.06 -18.57
C ASP A 335 24.77 1.12 -19.77
N GLY A 336 25.25 -0.11 -19.52
CA GLY A 336 25.41 -1.12 -20.57
C GLY A 336 24.08 -1.60 -21.13
N LEU A 337 23.09 -1.87 -20.26
CA LEU A 337 21.74 -2.28 -20.65
C LEU A 337 20.98 -1.17 -21.37
N GLU A 338 21.15 0.09 -20.97
CA GLU A 338 20.57 1.25 -21.64
C GLU A 338 21.01 1.30 -23.11
N GLU A 339 22.30 1.09 -23.40
CA GLU A 339 22.81 1.02 -24.77
C GLU A 339 22.17 -0.13 -25.59
N PHE A 340 21.84 -1.27 -24.96
CA PHE A 340 21.07 -2.35 -25.62
C PHE A 340 19.65 -1.93 -25.93
N ILE A 341 18.96 -1.30 -24.97
CA ILE A 341 17.58 -0.83 -25.11
C ILE A 341 17.48 0.25 -26.20
N ASP A 342 18.44 1.17 -26.26
CA ASP A 342 18.49 2.23 -27.26
C ASP A 342 18.83 1.71 -28.66
N THR A 343 19.67 0.67 -28.74
CA THR A 343 20.07 0.08 -30.02
C THR A 343 18.97 -0.79 -30.63
N PHE A 344 18.21 -1.51 -29.81
CA PHE A 344 17.25 -2.51 -30.27
C PHE A 344 15.82 -2.13 -29.92
N ASP A 345 15.01 -1.78 -30.93
CA ASP A 345 13.59 -1.45 -30.75
C ASP A 345 12.80 -2.55 -30.02
N GLN A 346 13.18 -3.81 -30.19
CA GLN A 346 12.55 -4.97 -29.54
C GLN A 346 12.80 -5.03 -28.02
N LEU A 347 13.77 -4.27 -27.52
CA LEU A 347 14.09 -4.15 -26.09
C LEU A 347 13.55 -2.85 -25.49
N LYS A 348 12.79 -2.04 -26.24
CA LYS A 348 12.19 -0.84 -25.65
C LYS A 348 11.14 -1.19 -24.60
N GLY A 349 11.05 -0.34 -23.58
CA GLY A 349 10.04 -0.42 -22.52
C GLY A 349 10.46 -1.15 -21.25
N TRP A 350 11.58 -1.90 -21.26
CA TRP A 350 12.16 -2.45 -20.03
C TRP A 350 12.50 -1.30 -19.07
N SER A 351 12.07 -1.43 -17.82
CA SER A 351 12.13 -0.37 -16.81
C SER A 351 12.29 -0.97 -15.40
N GLY A 352 12.63 -0.11 -14.45
CA GLY A 352 12.96 -0.49 -13.07
C GLY A 352 14.31 -1.20 -12.94
N ASP A 353 14.58 -1.75 -11.75
CA ASP A 353 15.82 -2.47 -11.51
C ASP A 353 15.82 -3.83 -12.25
N PRO A 354 16.84 -4.12 -13.08
CA PRO A 354 16.88 -5.33 -13.89
C PRO A 354 17.15 -6.62 -13.09
N CYS A 355 17.80 -6.51 -11.93
CA CYS A 355 18.24 -7.66 -11.13
C CYS A 355 17.50 -7.80 -9.79
N LEU A 356 16.71 -6.80 -9.40
CA LEU A 356 16.03 -6.75 -8.11
C LEU A 356 14.51 -6.65 -8.24
N PRO A 357 13.75 -7.35 -7.39
CA PRO A 357 14.15 -8.49 -6.55
C PRO A 357 14.78 -9.66 -7.33
N ASN A 358 15.52 -10.52 -6.64
CA ASN A 358 16.33 -11.58 -7.27
C ASN A 358 15.49 -12.73 -7.89
N ASP A 359 14.20 -12.78 -7.59
CA ASP A 359 13.22 -13.74 -8.11
C ASP A 359 12.41 -13.18 -9.29
N THR A 360 12.58 -11.90 -9.62
CA THR A 360 11.86 -11.21 -10.71
C THR A 360 12.81 -10.46 -11.66
N ILE A 361 14.02 -10.99 -11.85
CA ILE A 361 15.02 -10.51 -12.82
C ILE A 361 14.38 -10.37 -14.21
N TRP A 362 14.78 -9.38 -15.00
CA TRP A 362 14.32 -9.25 -16.39
C TRP A 362 14.53 -10.57 -17.15
N GLN A 363 13.51 -11.01 -17.90
CA GLN A 363 13.45 -12.38 -18.46
C GLN A 363 14.61 -12.76 -19.39
N TRP A 364 15.36 -11.78 -19.89
CA TRP A 364 16.51 -11.97 -20.77
C TRP A 364 17.86 -11.78 -20.05
N LEU A 365 17.88 -11.73 -18.72
CA LEU A 365 19.09 -11.55 -17.93
C LEU A 365 19.30 -12.68 -16.92
N ASN A 366 20.54 -12.80 -16.46
CA ASN A 366 20.87 -13.44 -15.19
C ASN A 366 21.74 -12.48 -14.38
N CYS A 367 21.61 -12.52 -13.06
CA CYS A 367 22.33 -11.62 -12.17
C CYS A 367 22.97 -12.36 -10.99
N SER A 368 24.07 -11.81 -10.50
CA SER A 368 24.68 -12.26 -9.25
C SER A 368 23.88 -11.77 -8.04
N THR A 369 23.95 -12.49 -6.92
CA THR A 369 23.36 -12.07 -5.63
C THR A 369 24.28 -11.16 -4.80
N ASN A 370 25.39 -10.69 -5.37
CA ASN A 370 26.29 -9.72 -4.73
C ASN A 370 25.58 -8.37 -4.49
N GLN A 371 26.19 -7.51 -3.69
CA GLN A 371 25.71 -6.13 -3.44
C GLN A 371 26.81 -5.15 -3.88
N PRO A 372 26.60 -4.35 -4.94
CA PRO A 372 25.42 -4.32 -5.83
C PRO A 372 25.29 -5.61 -6.68
N PRO A 373 24.06 -6.00 -7.08
CA PRO A 373 23.88 -7.07 -8.05
C PRO A 373 24.51 -6.68 -9.39
N ARG A 374 25.07 -7.68 -10.05
CA ARG A 374 25.76 -7.55 -11.34
C ARG A 374 25.09 -8.42 -12.38
N VAL A 375 24.99 -7.95 -13.62
CA VAL A 375 24.50 -8.77 -14.74
C VAL A 375 25.60 -9.75 -15.14
N THR A 376 25.30 -11.05 -15.08
CA THR A 376 26.25 -12.13 -15.39
C THR A 376 25.93 -12.81 -16.73
N SER A 377 24.71 -12.68 -17.24
CA SER A 377 24.32 -13.26 -18.53
C SER A 377 23.25 -12.43 -19.23
N ILE A 378 23.28 -12.47 -20.57
CA ILE A 378 22.32 -11.79 -21.46
C ILE A 378 21.81 -12.81 -22.49
N TYR A 379 20.50 -12.99 -22.56
CA TYR A 379 19.81 -13.96 -23.41
C TYR A 379 18.97 -13.27 -24.50
N LEU A 380 19.61 -12.96 -25.64
CA LEU A 380 18.94 -12.24 -26.75
C LEU A 380 18.28 -13.17 -27.78
N SER A 381 18.36 -14.48 -27.58
CA SER A 381 17.76 -15.46 -28.50
C SER A 381 16.25 -15.28 -28.56
N GLY A 382 15.67 -15.32 -29.76
CA GLY A 382 14.22 -15.22 -29.98
C GLY A 382 13.66 -13.79 -30.07
N PHE A 383 14.44 -12.75 -29.72
CA PHE A 383 14.01 -11.36 -29.84
C PHE A 383 14.07 -10.82 -31.28
N GLY A 384 14.64 -11.58 -32.23
CA GLY A 384 14.70 -11.17 -33.64
C GLY A 384 15.51 -9.88 -33.86
N LEU A 385 16.53 -9.64 -33.03
CA LEU A 385 17.35 -8.44 -33.07
C LEU A 385 18.06 -8.27 -34.42
N GLN A 386 18.11 -7.03 -34.90
CA GLN A 386 18.81 -6.65 -36.13
C GLN A 386 19.71 -5.47 -35.83
N GLY A 387 20.95 -5.48 -36.36
CA GLY A 387 21.90 -4.39 -36.18
C GLY A 387 23.24 -4.86 -35.63
N TYR A 388 24.03 -3.90 -35.15
CA TYR A 388 25.32 -4.14 -34.51
C TYR A 388 25.13 -4.25 -33.00
N LEU A 389 25.98 -5.03 -32.34
CA LEU A 389 26.01 -5.05 -30.88
C LEU A 389 26.53 -3.70 -30.36
N PRO A 390 25.88 -3.10 -29.35
CA PRO A 390 26.35 -1.88 -28.72
C PRO A 390 27.67 -2.09 -27.98
N LYS A 391 28.28 -1.01 -27.50
CA LYS A 391 29.46 -1.11 -26.64
C LYS A 391 29.06 -1.40 -25.20
N PHE A 392 29.16 -2.66 -24.79
CA PHE A 392 28.82 -3.10 -23.44
C PHE A 392 30.04 -3.51 -22.60
N SER A 393 31.26 -3.08 -22.99
CA SER A 393 32.51 -3.49 -22.31
C SER A 393 32.60 -3.10 -20.83
N GLN A 394 31.76 -2.17 -20.39
CA GLN A 394 31.60 -1.77 -18.99
C GLN A 394 30.87 -2.82 -18.14
N MET A 395 30.08 -3.70 -18.76
CA MET A 395 29.43 -4.85 -18.12
C MET A 395 30.46 -5.96 -17.84
N ASP A 396 31.42 -5.68 -16.96
CA ASP A 396 32.63 -6.48 -16.72
C ASP A 396 32.40 -7.78 -15.94
N ALA A 397 31.16 -8.03 -15.50
CA ALA A 397 30.75 -9.26 -14.82
C ALA A 397 30.11 -10.29 -15.76
N LEU A 398 29.95 -9.99 -17.04
CA LEU A 398 29.39 -10.93 -18.02
C LEU A 398 30.28 -12.17 -18.16
N GLU A 399 29.66 -13.34 -18.01
CA GLU A 399 30.32 -14.62 -18.14
C GLU A 399 30.08 -15.21 -19.55
N VAL A 400 31.11 -15.83 -20.13
CA VAL A 400 30.96 -16.59 -21.37
C VAL A 400 30.46 -17.98 -20.99
N MET A 401 29.19 -18.27 -21.28
CA MET A 401 28.59 -19.59 -21.10
C MET A 401 28.79 -20.50 -22.31
#